data_AF-A0A821KG78-F1
#
_entry.id   AF-A0A821KG78-F1
#
_cell.length_a   1.000
_cell.length_b   1.000
_cell.length_c   1.000
_cell.angle_alpha   90.00
_cell.angle_beta   90.00
_cell.angle_gamma   90.00
#
_symmetry.space_group_name_H-M   'P 1'
#
loop_
_entity.id
_entity.type
_entity.pdbx_description
1 polymer ?
#
loop_
_entity_poly.entity_id
_entity_poly.type
_entity_poly.pdbx_seq_one_letter_code
_entity_poly.pdbx_strand_id
1 'polypeptide(L)'
;MRFCANLSTLCNDIPKLTERYIHIVQRKDYQFDAIECQNPYDVSVDDWKEIMSKNKTLKWILINSLPLYDQTNGIPSFNDYQQIVLARTLAYAKAFNVNKVHLVMTDIENESERSKIIDLVYQAATFFQPHHIMCLIEPISTRLNYYLRSYSTAID
;
A
#
# COMPACT_ATOMS: atom_id res chain seq x y z
N MET A 1 12.12 -19.55 7.01
CA MET A 1 11.22 -18.38 7.09
C MET A 1 11.98 -17.16 6.59
N ARG A 2 11.32 -16.24 5.87
CA ARG A 2 11.93 -14.96 5.42
C ARG A 2 11.14 -13.82 6.07
N PHE A 3 11.84 -12.77 6.50
CA PHE A 3 11.23 -11.64 7.21
C PHE A 3 11.33 -10.36 6.40
N CYS A 4 10.33 -9.50 6.58
CA CYS A 4 10.21 -8.20 5.94
C CYS A 4 10.12 -7.15 7.05
N ALA A 5 10.91 -6.08 6.97
CA ALA A 5 10.78 -4.97 7.91
C ALA A 5 9.67 -4.03 7.48
N ASN A 6 8.69 -3.81 8.35
CA ASN A 6 7.62 -2.84 8.12
C ASN A 6 8.08 -1.44 8.59
N LEU A 7 8.37 -0.56 7.62
CA LEU A 7 8.88 0.80 7.88
C LEU A 7 7.87 1.70 8.64
N SER A 8 6.57 1.36 8.56
CA SER A 8 5.51 2.13 9.21
C SER A 8 5.37 1.81 10.70
N THR A 9 5.88 0.65 11.14
CA THR A 9 5.69 0.18 12.53
C THR A 9 7.00 -0.06 13.28
N LEU A 10 8.11 -0.34 12.58
CA LEU A 10 9.44 -0.42 13.17
C LEU A 10 10.10 0.96 13.23
N CYS A 11 11.01 1.14 14.19
CA CYS A 11 11.79 2.38 14.37
C CYS A 11 10.92 3.64 14.51
N ASN A 12 9.80 3.53 15.24
CA ASN A 12 8.85 4.64 15.43
C ASN A 12 9.43 5.84 16.20
N ASP A 13 10.54 5.65 16.89
CA ASP A 13 11.37 6.69 17.51
C ASP A 13 12.07 7.59 16.48
N ILE A 14 12.19 7.15 15.23
CA ILE A 14 12.72 7.94 14.10
C ILE A 14 11.53 8.56 13.34
N PRO A 15 11.35 9.90 13.32
CA PRO A 15 10.14 10.50 12.78
C PRO A 15 9.96 10.34 11.26
N LYS A 16 11.03 10.53 10.47
CA LYS A 16 10.92 10.50 9.01
C LYS A 16 11.04 9.08 8.48
N LEU A 17 10.11 8.71 7.60
CA LEU A 17 10.07 7.39 6.96
C LEU A 17 11.36 7.05 6.19
N THR A 18 11.98 8.04 5.56
CA THR A 18 13.25 7.90 4.84
C THR A 18 14.43 7.65 5.78
N GLU A 19 14.44 8.30 6.95
CA GLU A 19 15.44 8.07 7.98
C GLU A 19 15.28 6.66 8.59
N ARG A 20 14.05 6.14 8.73
CA ARG A 20 13.81 4.74 9.11
C ARG A 20 14.36 3.75 8.08
N TYR A 21 14.14 4.01 6.78
CA TYR A 21 14.71 3.22 5.70
C TYR A 21 16.24 3.20 5.79
N ILE A 22 16.88 4.37 5.87
CA ILE A 22 18.33 4.50 5.98
C ILE A 22 18.84 3.74 7.21
N HIS A 23 18.18 3.92 8.36
CA HIS A 23 18.54 3.22 9.60
C HIS A 23 18.52 1.70 9.39
N ILE A 24 17.43 1.14 8.86
CA ILE A 24 17.31 -0.31 8.61
C ILE A 24 18.36 -0.81 7.63
N VAL A 25 18.63 -0.08 6.56
CA VAL A 25 19.62 -0.46 5.53
C VAL A 25 21.05 -0.48 6.08
N GLN A 26 21.36 0.43 7.02
CA GLN A 26 22.72 0.60 7.56
C GLN A 26 23.00 -0.28 8.80
N ARG A 27 22.00 -1.03 9.30
CA ARG A 27 22.17 -1.95 10.43
C ARG A 27 23.21 -3.02 10.13
N LYS A 28 24.09 -3.28 11.10
CA LYS A 28 25.18 -4.26 11.01
C LYS A 28 24.93 -5.51 11.85
N ASP A 29 24.14 -5.39 12.91
CA ASP A 29 23.84 -6.45 13.87
C ASP A 29 22.80 -7.44 13.34
N TYR A 30 21.92 -7.01 12.44
CA TYR A 30 21.11 -7.88 11.59
C TYR A 30 20.82 -7.17 10.27
N GLN A 31 20.41 -7.95 9.26
CA GLN A 31 20.02 -7.41 7.96
C GLN A 31 18.67 -7.98 7.53
N PHE A 32 17.75 -7.10 7.16
CA PHE A 32 16.58 -7.48 6.41
C PHE A 32 16.93 -7.55 4.92
N ASP A 33 16.35 -8.51 4.20
CA ASP A 33 16.45 -8.58 2.73
C ASP A 33 15.28 -7.83 2.05
N ALA A 34 14.24 -7.52 2.82
CA ALA A 34 12.98 -7.01 2.33
C ALA A 34 12.36 -5.98 3.29
N ILE A 35 11.59 -5.07 2.70
CA ILE A 35 10.84 -4.03 3.40
C ILE A 35 9.42 -3.91 2.84
N GLU A 36 8.52 -3.41 3.69
CA GLU A 36 7.17 -2.99 3.34
C GLU A 36 6.85 -1.66 4.00
N CYS A 37 5.86 -0.95 3.48
CA CYS A 37 5.43 0.34 4.01
C CYS A 37 3.95 0.55 3.76
N GLN A 38 3.21 1.05 4.74
CA GLN A 38 1.82 1.43 4.55
C GLN A 38 1.74 2.65 3.61
N ASN A 39 2.32 3.79 3.99
CA ASN A 39 2.20 5.04 3.25
C ASN A 39 3.59 5.60 2.89
N PRO A 40 4.08 5.41 1.65
CA PRO A 40 5.31 6.03 1.18
C PRO A 40 5.14 7.44 0.60
N TYR A 41 3.91 7.98 0.57
CA TYR A 41 3.50 9.06 -0.33
C TYR A 41 3.85 10.48 0.15
N ASP A 42 4.24 10.64 1.41
CA ASP A 42 4.67 11.92 1.99
C ASP A 42 6.06 12.36 1.48
N VAL A 43 6.76 11.47 0.80
CA VAL A 43 8.08 11.69 0.21
C VAL A 43 7.95 11.45 -1.28
N SER A 44 8.45 12.37 -2.11
CA SER A 44 8.30 12.26 -3.55
C SER A 44 9.00 11.00 -4.09
N VAL A 45 8.54 10.52 -5.26
CA VAL A 45 9.18 9.39 -5.94
C VAL A 45 10.66 9.68 -6.23
N ASP A 46 11.00 10.93 -6.56
CA ASP A 46 12.37 11.29 -6.91
C ASP A 46 13.27 11.37 -5.68
N ASP A 47 12.76 11.88 -4.55
CA ASP A 47 13.49 11.84 -3.27
C ASP A 47 13.76 10.39 -2.85
N TRP A 48 12.76 9.51 -2.99
CA TRP A 48 12.94 8.08 -2.72
C TRP A 48 14.00 7.45 -3.62
N LYS A 49 13.97 7.74 -4.93
CA LYS A 49 15.00 7.24 -5.87
C LYS A 49 16.38 7.73 -5.46
N GLU A 50 16.52 9.01 -5.11
CA GLU A 50 17.78 9.57 -4.66
C GLU A 50 18.30 8.84 -3.41
N ILE A 51 17.44 8.69 -2.38
CA ILE A 51 17.79 7.99 -1.15
C ILE A 51 18.18 6.53 -1.41
N MET A 52 17.40 5.81 -2.20
CA MET A 52 17.68 4.40 -2.54
C MET A 52 18.99 4.27 -3.36
N SER A 53 19.29 5.22 -4.25
CA SER A 53 20.51 5.20 -5.07
C SER A 53 21.80 5.35 -4.24
N LYS A 54 21.70 6.00 -3.07
CA LYS A 54 22.82 6.27 -2.17
C LYS A 54 23.04 5.18 -1.12
N ASN A 55 22.18 4.15 -1.06
CA ASN A 55 22.19 3.14 -0.01
C ASN A 55 22.07 1.72 -0.60
N LYS A 56 22.32 0.68 0.21
CA LYS A 56 22.04 -0.70 -0.21
C LYS A 56 20.54 -0.85 -0.48
N THR A 57 20.18 -1.29 -1.68
CA THR A 57 18.78 -1.52 -2.05
C THR A 57 18.22 -2.74 -1.34
N LEU A 58 17.10 -2.56 -0.65
CA LEU A 58 16.28 -3.65 -0.13
C LEU A 58 15.12 -3.94 -1.06
N LYS A 59 14.63 -5.19 -1.05
CA LYS A 59 13.46 -5.55 -1.85
C LYS A 59 12.19 -4.98 -1.22
N TRP A 60 11.49 -4.09 -1.93
CA TRP A 60 10.15 -3.69 -1.54
C TRP A 60 9.17 -4.82 -1.86
N ILE A 61 8.44 -5.29 -0.85
CA ILE A 61 7.53 -6.45 -0.97
C ILE A 61 6.06 -6.03 -1.05
N LEU A 62 5.69 -4.97 -0.34
CA LEU A 62 4.32 -4.50 -0.23
C LEU A 62 4.29 -2.99 0.04
N ILE A 63 3.37 -2.31 -0.63
CA ILE A 63 2.87 -1.00 -0.20
C ILE A 63 1.35 -1.03 -0.10
N ASN A 64 0.75 -0.17 0.72
CA ASN A 64 -0.68 0.10 0.56
C ASN A 64 -0.90 1.04 -0.62
N SER A 65 -2.12 1.07 -1.16
CA SER A 65 -2.60 2.20 -1.98
C SER A 65 -2.79 3.44 -1.12
N LEU A 66 -3.00 4.60 -1.75
CA LEU A 66 -3.61 5.72 -1.03
C LEU A 66 -4.93 5.25 -0.37
N PRO A 67 -5.18 5.55 0.91
CA PRO A 67 -6.41 5.16 1.59
C PRO A 67 -7.61 5.86 0.98
N LEU A 68 -8.52 5.11 0.36
CA LEU A 68 -9.66 5.70 -0.34
C LEU A 68 -10.53 6.57 0.59
N TYR A 69 -10.71 6.15 1.85
CA TYR A 69 -11.46 6.93 2.85
C TYR A 69 -10.86 8.30 3.17
N ASP A 70 -9.58 8.55 2.86
CA ASP A 70 -8.94 9.86 3.02
C ASP A 70 -8.99 10.70 1.75
N GLN A 71 -9.32 10.09 0.60
CA GLN A 71 -9.28 10.74 -0.70
C GLN A 71 -10.65 11.18 -1.21
N THR A 72 -11.73 10.50 -0.81
CA THR A 72 -13.08 10.76 -1.34
C THR A 72 -14.15 10.71 -0.25
N ASN A 73 -15.19 11.52 -0.42
CA ASN A 73 -16.43 11.37 0.35
C ASN A 73 -17.30 10.29 -0.32
N GLY A 74 -17.36 9.10 0.27
CA GLY A 74 -18.08 7.96 -0.28
C GLY A 74 -17.32 7.21 -1.37
N ILE A 75 -18.03 6.32 -2.08
CA ILE A 75 -17.46 5.44 -3.10
C ILE A 75 -17.46 6.14 -4.47
N PRO A 76 -16.28 6.42 -5.07
CA PRO A 76 -16.20 7.13 -6.34
C PRO A 76 -16.52 6.25 -7.55
N SER A 77 -16.63 6.88 -8.72
CA SER A 77 -16.56 6.16 -9.99
C SER A 77 -15.17 5.53 -10.17
N PHE A 78 -15.05 4.50 -11.02
CA PHE A 78 -13.74 3.91 -11.29
C PHE A 78 -12.77 4.90 -11.96
N ASN A 79 -13.27 5.78 -12.84
CA ASN A 79 -12.41 6.77 -13.48
C ASN A 79 -11.79 7.72 -12.45
N ASP A 80 -12.59 8.17 -11.47
CA ASP A 80 -12.07 9.03 -10.40
C ASP A 80 -11.13 8.25 -9.47
N TYR A 81 -11.48 7.02 -9.11
CA TYR A 81 -10.59 6.15 -8.32
C TYR A 81 -9.24 5.93 -9.00
N GLN A 82 -9.23 5.73 -10.32
CA GLN A 82 -8.03 5.57 -11.10
C GLN A 82 -7.13 6.81 -11.03
N GLN A 83 -7.70 8.00 -11.19
CA GLN A 83 -6.93 9.26 -11.18
C GLN A 83 -6.44 9.63 -9.78
N ILE A 84 -7.28 9.47 -8.77
CA ILE A 84 -7.02 9.93 -7.40
C ILE A 84 -6.10 8.96 -6.66
N VAL A 85 -6.31 7.64 -6.82
CA VAL A 85 -5.61 6.61 -6.03
C VAL A 85 -4.66 5.78 -6.88
N LEU A 86 -5.17 5.15 -7.95
CA LEU A 86 -4.41 4.08 -8.62
C LEU A 86 -3.20 4.62 -9.39
N ALA A 87 -3.32 5.75 -10.08
CA ALA A 87 -2.24 6.35 -10.85
C ALA A 87 -1.02 6.70 -9.98
N ARG A 88 -1.25 7.34 -8.82
CA ARG A 88 -0.18 7.65 -7.86
C ARG A 88 0.38 6.38 -7.24
N THR A 89 -0.47 5.44 -6.83
CA THR A 89 -0.04 4.15 -6.30
C THR A 89 0.87 3.40 -7.29
N LEU A 90 0.50 3.38 -8.57
CA LEU A 90 1.28 2.76 -9.65
C LEU A 90 2.65 3.43 -9.86
N ALA A 91 2.72 4.77 -9.78
CA ALA A 91 3.98 5.50 -9.92
C ALA A 91 4.99 5.07 -8.85
N TYR A 92 4.55 4.97 -7.59
CA TYR A 92 5.38 4.48 -6.48
C TYR A 92 5.70 2.99 -6.65
N ALA A 93 4.72 2.18 -7.02
CA ALA A 93 4.93 0.75 -7.18
C ALA A 93 6.01 0.44 -8.24
N LYS A 94 5.98 1.15 -9.37
CA LYS A 94 7.03 1.09 -10.41
C LYS A 94 8.37 1.58 -9.90
N ALA A 95 8.41 2.71 -9.19
CA ALA A 95 9.66 3.26 -8.67
C ALA A 95 10.35 2.33 -7.67
N PHE A 96 9.57 1.59 -6.88
CA PHE A 96 10.08 0.66 -5.87
C PHE A 96 10.24 -0.78 -6.39
N ASN A 97 9.84 -1.04 -7.64
CA ASN A 97 9.76 -2.38 -8.21
C ASN A 97 9.00 -3.37 -7.30
N VAL A 98 7.89 -2.90 -6.70
CA VAL A 98 7.03 -3.72 -5.85
C VAL A 98 5.95 -4.36 -6.70
N ASN A 99 5.69 -5.64 -6.45
CA ASN A 99 4.73 -6.43 -7.22
C ASN A 99 3.46 -6.77 -6.44
N LYS A 100 3.29 -6.21 -5.24
CA LYS A 100 2.06 -6.33 -4.45
C LYS A 100 1.65 -4.97 -3.90
N VAL A 101 0.36 -4.69 -4.00
CA VAL A 101 -0.26 -3.49 -3.45
C VAL A 101 -1.48 -3.92 -2.65
N HIS A 102 -1.56 -3.53 -1.38
CA HIS A 102 -2.78 -3.68 -0.59
C HIS A 102 -3.73 -2.51 -0.91
N LEU A 103 -4.93 -2.81 -1.42
CA LEU A 103 -5.95 -1.81 -1.69
C LEU A 103 -6.66 -1.41 -0.40
N VAL A 104 -6.37 -0.20 0.08
CA VAL A 104 -7.04 0.39 1.23
C VAL A 104 -8.29 1.12 0.74
N MET A 105 -9.45 0.55 1.02
CA MET A 105 -10.74 1.02 0.51
C MET A 105 -11.39 1.96 1.52
N THR A 106 -12.73 1.91 1.65
CA THR A 106 -13.51 2.83 2.49
C THR A 106 -14.57 2.06 3.28
N ASP A 107 -15.32 2.80 4.10
CA ASP A 107 -16.46 2.27 4.84
C ASP A 107 -17.68 2.08 3.95
N ILE A 108 -18.58 1.21 4.40
CA ILE A 108 -19.87 0.93 3.78
C ILE A 108 -20.99 1.09 4.80
N GLU A 109 -22.13 1.62 4.36
CA GLU A 109 -23.33 1.72 5.17
C GLU A 109 -24.30 0.56 4.90
N ASN A 110 -24.20 -0.06 3.72
CA ASN A 110 -25.12 -1.11 3.28
C ASN A 110 -24.50 -2.05 2.24
N GLU A 111 -25.23 -3.11 1.89
CA GLU A 111 -24.74 -4.16 0.98
C GLU A 111 -24.57 -3.69 -0.47
N SER A 112 -25.36 -2.71 -0.93
CA SER A 112 -25.18 -2.13 -2.28
C SER A 112 -23.83 -1.43 -2.42
N GLU A 113 -23.37 -0.79 -1.34
CA GLU A 113 -22.04 -0.18 -1.28
C GLU A 113 -20.91 -1.21 -1.23
N ARG A 114 -21.12 -2.34 -0.55
CA ARG A 114 -20.18 -3.47 -0.59
C ARG A 114 -19.96 -3.92 -2.04
N SER A 115 -21.02 -4.16 -2.79
CA SER A 115 -20.91 -4.59 -4.19
C SER A 115 -20.12 -3.59 -5.04
N LYS A 116 -20.37 -2.28 -4.86
CA LYS A 116 -19.60 -1.23 -5.56
C LYS A 116 -18.11 -1.26 -5.20
N ILE A 117 -17.76 -1.50 -3.93
CA ILE A 117 -16.34 -1.62 -3.53
C ILE A 117 -15.71 -2.86 -4.15
N ILE A 118 -16.41 -3.99 -4.16
CA ILE A 118 -15.94 -5.23 -4.80
C ILE A 118 -15.69 -4.98 -6.30
N ASP A 119 -16.60 -4.29 -6.99
CA ASP A 119 -16.43 -3.90 -8.38
C ASP A 119 -15.19 -3.02 -8.57
N LEU A 120 -14.92 -2.07 -7.68
CA LEU A 120 -13.70 -1.24 -7.73
C LEU A 120 -12.43 -2.07 -7.50
N VAL A 121 -12.45 -3.05 -6.60
CA VAL A 121 -11.32 -3.96 -6.36
C VAL A 121 -11.01 -4.77 -7.61
N TYR A 122 -12.03 -5.33 -8.28
CA TYR A 122 -11.83 -6.04 -9.54
C TYR A 122 -11.25 -5.14 -10.63
N GLN A 123 -11.81 -3.94 -10.78
CA GLN A 123 -11.32 -2.98 -11.78
C GLN A 123 -9.89 -2.51 -11.48
N ALA A 124 -9.52 -2.34 -10.21
CA ALA A 124 -8.14 -2.06 -9.81
C ALA A 124 -7.20 -3.22 -10.13
N ALA A 125 -7.62 -4.47 -9.93
CA ALA A 125 -6.84 -5.63 -10.34
C ALA A 125 -6.61 -5.65 -11.86
N THR A 126 -7.63 -5.34 -12.66
CA THR A 126 -7.49 -5.18 -14.12
C THR A 126 -6.52 -4.05 -14.48
N PHE A 127 -6.59 -2.91 -13.78
CA PHE A 127 -5.68 -1.78 -13.99
C PHE A 127 -4.21 -2.13 -13.70
N PHE A 128 -3.95 -2.91 -12.65
CA PHE A 128 -2.60 -3.29 -12.24
C PHE A 128 -2.03 -4.50 -12.99
N GLN A 129 -2.87 -5.33 -13.62
CA GLN A 129 -2.47 -6.57 -14.30
C GLN A 129 -1.38 -6.35 -15.38
N PRO A 130 -1.45 -5.34 -16.27
CA PRO A 130 -0.43 -5.08 -17.29
C PRO A 130 0.93 -4.69 -16.70
N HIS A 131 0.99 -4.38 -15.41
CA HIS A 131 2.20 -4.01 -14.68
C HIS A 131 2.73 -5.13 -13.80
N HIS A 132 2.13 -6.32 -13.86
CA HIS A 132 2.47 -7.48 -13.02
C HIS A 132 2.41 -7.18 -11.51
N ILE A 133 1.46 -6.32 -11.12
CA ILE A 133 1.21 -5.97 -9.72
C ILE A 133 -0.03 -6.72 -9.25
N MET A 134 0.12 -7.50 -8.18
CA MET A 134 -0.96 -8.21 -7.50
C MET A 134 -1.64 -7.27 -6.50
N CYS A 135 -2.96 -7.12 -6.62
CA CYS A 135 -3.77 -6.45 -5.60
C CYS A 135 -4.03 -7.42 -4.45
N LEU A 136 -3.84 -6.94 -3.22
CA LEU A 136 -4.16 -7.64 -1.99
C LEU A 136 -5.30 -6.91 -1.27
N ILE A 137 -6.06 -7.68 -0.51
CA ILE A 137 -7.06 -7.20 0.44
C ILE A 137 -6.69 -7.70 1.84
N GLU A 138 -6.89 -6.88 2.86
CA GLU A 138 -6.49 -7.21 4.24
C GLU A 138 -7.69 -7.17 5.20
N PRO A 139 -8.19 -8.33 5.65
CA PRO A 139 -9.47 -8.42 6.35
C PRO A 139 -9.38 -8.28 7.88
N ILE A 140 -8.72 -7.23 8.37
CA ILE A 140 -8.46 -7.05 9.82
C ILE A 140 -8.66 -5.60 10.31
N SER A 141 -9.40 -4.78 9.57
CA SER A 141 -9.64 -3.41 9.99
C SER A 141 -10.51 -3.35 11.25
N THR A 142 -10.05 -2.61 12.25
CA THR A 142 -10.82 -2.26 13.45
C THR A 142 -11.77 -1.09 13.21
N ARG A 143 -11.67 -0.42 12.06
CA ARG A 143 -12.53 0.71 11.69
C ARG A 143 -13.98 0.23 11.58
N LEU A 144 -14.88 0.93 12.29
CA LEU A 144 -16.30 0.65 12.23
C LEU A 144 -16.77 0.82 10.79
N ASN A 145 -17.59 -0.12 10.31
CA ASN A 145 -18.14 -0.10 8.95
C ASN A 145 -17.14 -0.25 7.79
N TYR A 146 -15.86 -0.53 8.04
CA TYR A 146 -14.93 -0.84 6.95
C TYR A 146 -15.44 -2.03 6.13
N TYR A 147 -15.27 -1.99 4.80
CA TYR A 147 -15.85 -3.01 3.91
C TYR A 147 -15.40 -4.44 4.25
N LEU A 148 -14.16 -4.61 4.72
CA LEU A 148 -13.53 -5.91 4.92
C LEU A 148 -12.98 -6.07 6.34
N ARG A 149 -13.79 -6.63 7.23
CA ARG A 149 -13.51 -6.73 8.68
C ARG A 149 -13.26 -8.15 9.18
N SER A 150 -13.41 -9.16 8.34
CA SER A 150 -13.20 -10.55 8.73
C SER A 150 -12.73 -11.40 7.56
N TYR A 151 -11.97 -12.46 7.86
CA TYR A 151 -11.55 -13.43 6.85
C TYR A 151 -12.73 -14.09 6.14
N SER A 152 -13.83 -14.36 6.85
CA SER A 152 -15.04 -14.92 6.24
C SER A 152 -15.54 -14.03 5.10
N THR A 153 -15.63 -12.73 5.35
CA THR A 153 -16.02 -11.73 4.34
C THR A 153 -15.00 -11.58 3.20
N ALA A 154 -13.78 -12.08 3.36
CA ALA A 154 -12.72 -11.99 2.33
C ALA A 154 -12.71 -13.17 1.36
N ILE A 155 -13.35 -14.28 1.75
CA ILE A 155 -13.45 -15.50 0.94
C ILE A 155 -14.82 -15.68 0.28
N ASP A 156 -15.80 -14.87 0.69
CA ASP A 156 -17.13 -14.73 0.06
C ASP A 156 -17.03 -13.96 -1.26
#